data_AF-A0A938X8Z7-F1
#
_entry.id   AF-A0A938X8Z7-F1
#
_cell.length_a   1.000
_cell.length_b   1.000
_cell.length_c   1.000
_cell.angle_alpha   90.00
_cell.angle_beta   90.00
_cell.angle_gamma   90.00
#
_symmetry.space_group_name_H-M   'P 1'
#
loop_
_entity.id
_entity.type
_entity.pdbx_description
1 polymer ?
#
loop_
_entity_poly.entity_id
_entity_poly.type
_entity_poly.pdbx_seq_one_letter_code
_entity_poly.pdbx_strand_id
1 'polypeptide(L)'
;MNKKEVLEIRRQFSPQNCAITRICGCYVDGEKEKKLEFKDAFLSLPEEEEFKYFDLFKRTLSGTVGKNLLNMSFPLDAELPGGPQQFLLQLRDSKLDDDMLVSEFYDRVIEHYDFGEHYLILLIHAAYDVPGKASDGTELYDASDTVYDYILCSICPVALSKPGLCYNAQHNSIEDRIRDWIVGDPANGFLFPAFHDRGGDLHSLLYYSKKPEDLKDAFLSQVLGAGCVLSAGTQKESFQTMIADTLGEDCAYSVIRNIHENLNTLIEENQEADEPLELGKLEVKRLFSLSGVPQENLEHFDRDFEETVGEKASLLASNIASTKKFNIRTPDIVINVNPDRTDLVDVRLIDGRKCLVIPVDDQVEVNGIEVRMDPASDQD
;
A
#
# COMPACT_ATOMS: atom_id res chain seq x y z
N MET A 1 4.58 -10.78 2.00
CA MET A 1 4.85 -10.64 0.55
C MET A 1 5.75 -9.43 0.25
N ASN A 2 6.91 -9.68 -0.35
CA ASN A 2 7.80 -8.67 -0.92
C ASN A 2 7.51 -8.43 -2.42
N LYS A 3 8.23 -7.48 -3.03
CA LYS A 3 8.04 -7.11 -4.43
C LYS A 3 8.31 -8.28 -5.41
N LYS A 4 9.28 -9.14 -5.14
CA LYS A 4 9.62 -10.29 -6.00
C LYS A 4 8.50 -11.32 -5.97
N GLU A 5 7.99 -11.63 -4.78
CA GLU A 5 6.86 -12.55 -4.55
C GLU A 5 5.58 -12.06 -5.25
N VAL A 6 5.24 -10.78 -5.11
CA VAL A 6 4.09 -10.18 -5.82
C VAL A 6 4.23 -10.29 -7.33
N LEU A 7 5.44 -10.05 -7.86
CA LEU A 7 5.71 -10.17 -9.30
C LEU A 7 5.62 -11.62 -9.79
N GLU A 8 6.02 -12.59 -8.98
CA GLU A 8 5.91 -14.03 -9.30
C GLU A 8 4.45 -14.44 -9.49
N ILE A 9 3.56 -14.06 -8.56
CA ILE A 9 2.11 -14.33 -8.71
C ILE A 9 1.52 -13.55 -9.88
N ARG A 10 1.89 -12.27 -10.04
CA ARG A 10 1.39 -11.44 -11.15
C ARG A 10 1.74 -12.01 -12.54
N ARG A 11 2.85 -12.76 -12.66
CA ARG A 11 3.23 -13.44 -13.91
C ARG A 11 2.32 -14.60 -14.28
N GLN A 12 1.58 -15.17 -13.33
CA GLN A 12 0.61 -16.24 -13.57
C GLN A 12 -0.64 -15.74 -14.29
N PHE A 13 -0.87 -14.43 -14.35
CA PHE A 13 -2.00 -13.83 -15.05
C PHE A 13 -1.67 -13.60 -16.54
N SER A 14 -1.30 -14.66 -17.24
CA SER A 14 -1.10 -14.66 -18.69
C SER A 14 -1.54 -15.99 -19.28
N PRO A 15 -1.86 -16.04 -20.59
CA PRO A 15 -2.24 -17.30 -21.23
C PRO A 15 -1.18 -18.40 -21.09
N GLN A 16 0.11 -18.05 -21.06
CA GLN A 16 1.20 -19.02 -20.98
C GLN A 16 1.40 -19.63 -19.59
N ASN A 17 1.04 -18.88 -18.54
CA ASN A 17 1.33 -19.24 -17.14
C ASN A 17 0.04 -19.40 -16.30
N CYS A 18 -1.13 -19.49 -16.95
CA CYS A 18 -2.41 -19.40 -16.25
C CYS A 18 -2.59 -20.58 -15.28
N ALA A 19 -2.54 -20.26 -13.98
CA ALA A 19 -2.83 -21.20 -12.89
C ALA A 19 -4.29 -21.09 -12.39
N ILE A 20 -5.10 -20.21 -12.99
CA ILE A 20 -6.48 -19.96 -12.56
C ILE A 20 -7.36 -21.15 -12.97
N THR A 21 -8.03 -21.76 -12.00
CA THR A 21 -8.96 -22.87 -12.26
C THR A 21 -10.38 -22.38 -12.40
N ARG A 22 -10.77 -21.34 -11.65
CA ARG A 22 -12.16 -20.88 -11.56
C ARG A 22 -12.28 -19.38 -11.36
N ILE A 23 -13.34 -18.82 -11.90
CA ILE A 23 -13.77 -17.45 -11.69
C ILE A 23 -15.24 -17.42 -11.29
N CYS A 24 -15.52 -16.66 -10.25
CA CYS A 24 -16.86 -16.35 -9.80
C CYS A 24 -17.02 -14.82 -9.77
N GLY A 25 -18.20 -14.32 -10.10
CA GLY A 25 -18.47 -12.89 -10.03
C GLY A 25 -19.87 -12.56 -9.55
N CYS A 26 -19.99 -11.44 -8.82
CA CYS A 26 -21.27 -10.89 -8.36
C CYS A 26 -21.35 -9.39 -8.67
N TYR A 27 -22.29 -9.00 -9.52
CA TYR A 27 -22.56 -7.60 -9.85
C TYR A 27 -23.62 -7.04 -8.89
N VAL A 28 -23.25 -5.97 -8.20
CA VAL A 28 -24.05 -5.31 -7.17
C VAL A 28 -24.35 -3.88 -7.61
N ASP A 29 -25.60 -3.46 -7.48
CA ASP A 29 -26.00 -2.08 -7.77
C ASP A 29 -25.79 -1.13 -6.59
N GLY A 30 -26.06 0.17 -6.81
CA GLY A 30 -25.91 1.19 -5.77
C GLY A 30 -26.86 1.03 -4.57
N GLU A 31 -27.88 0.18 -4.66
CA GLU A 31 -28.83 -0.13 -3.57
C GLU A 31 -28.45 -1.43 -2.83
N LYS A 32 -27.23 -1.95 -3.08
CA LYS A 32 -26.71 -3.20 -2.53
C LYS A 32 -27.48 -4.46 -2.97
N GLU A 33 -28.18 -4.41 -4.11
CA GLU A 33 -28.87 -5.58 -4.67
C GLU A 33 -27.96 -6.34 -5.65
N LYS A 34 -27.91 -7.68 -5.50
CA LYS A 34 -27.25 -8.57 -6.45
C LYS A 34 -28.06 -8.63 -7.75
N LYS A 35 -27.47 -8.20 -8.87
CA LYS A 35 -28.10 -8.21 -10.21
C LYS A 35 -27.68 -9.38 -11.08
N LEU A 36 -26.46 -9.88 -10.87
CA LEU A 36 -25.90 -11.00 -11.62
C LEU A 36 -24.92 -11.76 -10.73
N GLU A 37 -25.00 -13.08 -10.77
CA GLU A 37 -23.98 -13.98 -10.26
C GLU A 37 -23.56 -14.94 -11.38
N PHE A 38 -22.28 -15.24 -11.48
CA PHE A 38 -21.75 -16.22 -12.43
C PHE A 38 -20.60 -17.02 -11.83
N LYS A 39 -20.41 -18.23 -12.36
CA LYS A 39 -19.34 -19.17 -12.00
C LYS A 39 -18.94 -19.96 -13.23
N ASP A 40 -17.68 -19.84 -13.62
CA ASP A 40 -17.15 -20.50 -14.81
C ASP A 40 -15.75 -21.07 -14.57
N ALA A 41 -15.40 -22.12 -15.32
CA ALA A 41 -14.01 -22.52 -15.46
C ALA A 41 -13.27 -21.42 -16.21
N PHE A 42 -12.14 -20.92 -15.69
CA PHE A 42 -11.53 -19.70 -16.23
C PHE A 42 -11.12 -19.84 -17.71
N LEU A 43 -10.50 -20.97 -18.06
CA LEU A 43 -10.07 -21.28 -19.44
C LEU A 43 -11.21 -21.69 -20.39
N SER A 44 -12.47 -21.57 -19.95
CA SER A 44 -13.65 -21.74 -20.82
C SER A 44 -14.19 -20.41 -21.34
N LEU A 45 -13.67 -19.29 -20.84
CA LEU A 45 -14.05 -17.95 -21.28
C LEU A 45 -13.52 -17.65 -22.69
N PRO A 46 -14.13 -16.72 -23.44
CA PRO A 46 -13.54 -16.20 -24.65
C PRO A 46 -12.16 -15.56 -24.39
N GLU A 47 -11.19 -15.80 -25.28
CA GLU A 47 -9.81 -15.31 -25.15
C GLU A 47 -9.75 -13.78 -24.91
N GLU A 48 -10.61 -13.01 -25.60
CA GLU A 48 -10.69 -11.56 -25.42
C GLU A 48 -11.10 -11.16 -23.99
N GLU A 49 -11.99 -11.94 -23.35
CA GLU A 49 -12.43 -11.72 -21.96
C GLU A 49 -11.35 -12.15 -20.97
N GLU A 50 -10.68 -13.29 -21.20
CA GLU A 50 -9.56 -13.75 -20.38
C GLU A 50 -8.48 -12.68 -20.24
N PHE A 51 -8.09 -12.04 -21.35
CA PHE A 51 -7.12 -10.94 -21.33
C PHE A 51 -7.57 -9.77 -20.45
N LYS A 52 -8.86 -9.41 -20.48
CA LYS A 52 -9.39 -8.33 -19.63
C LYS A 52 -9.37 -8.73 -18.16
N TYR A 53 -9.75 -9.96 -17.83
CA TYR A 53 -9.69 -10.46 -16.45
C TYR A 53 -8.25 -10.52 -15.93
N PHE A 54 -7.30 -10.99 -16.74
CA PHE A 54 -5.87 -10.96 -16.37
C PHE A 54 -5.40 -9.54 -16.04
N ASP A 55 -5.82 -8.54 -16.81
CA ASP A 55 -5.46 -7.14 -16.52
C ASP A 55 -6.06 -6.65 -15.20
N LEU A 56 -7.29 -7.05 -14.86
CA LEU A 56 -7.90 -6.73 -13.57
C LEU A 56 -7.13 -7.37 -12.42
N PHE A 57 -6.84 -8.67 -12.48
CA PHE A 57 -6.09 -9.37 -11.43
C PHE A 57 -4.68 -8.83 -11.25
N LYS A 58 -4.00 -8.49 -12.36
CA LYS A 58 -2.72 -7.77 -12.32
C LYS A 58 -2.86 -6.43 -11.63
N ARG A 59 -3.94 -5.67 -11.84
CA ARG A 59 -4.15 -4.37 -11.19
C ARG A 59 -4.40 -4.52 -9.69
N THR A 60 -5.07 -5.59 -9.26
CA THR A 60 -5.20 -5.94 -7.83
C THR A 60 -3.85 -6.25 -7.18
N LEU A 61 -2.86 -6.73 -7.95
CA LEU A 61 -1.48 -6.93 -7.48
C LEU A 61 -0.52 -5.83 -7.99
N SER A 62 -0.98 -4.58 -7.99
CA SER A 62 -0.20 -3.42 -8.46
C SER A 62 0.03 -2.37 -7.39
N GLY A 63 0.98 -1.46 -7.64
CA GLY A 63 1.33 -0.38 -6.72
C GLY A 63 2.54 -0.72 -5.84
N THR A 64 2.73 0.06 -4.79
CA THR A 64 3.88 -0.04 -3.89
C THR A 64 3.55 -0.90 -2.68
N VAL A 65 4.38 -1.91 -2.40
CA VAL A 65 4.33 -2.71 -1.16
C VAL A 65 4.55 -1.79 0.04
N GLY A 66 3.71 -1.94 1.06
CA GLY A 66 3.67 -1.06 2.23
C GLY A 66 2.82 0.21 2.06
N LYS A 67 2.21 0.42 0.89
CA LYS A 67 1.35 1.57 0.61
C LYS A 67 0.04 1.19 -0.08
N ASN A 68 0.12 0.67 -1.29
CA ASN A 68 -1.05 0.16 -2.02
C ASN A 68 -1.29 -1.31 -1.71
N LEU A 69 -0.21 -2.05 -1.48
CA LEU A 69 -0.22 -3.48 -1.15
C LEU A 69 0.22 -3.62 0.30
N LEU A 70 -0.69 -4.01 1.19
CA LEU A 70 -0.45 -4.14 2.62
C LEU A 70 -0.38 -5.62 2.98
N ASN A 71 0.73 -6.05 3.57
CA ASN A 71 0.80 -7.35 4.22
C ASN A 71 0.04 -7.26 5.53
N MET A 72 -0.92 -8.14 5.74
CA MET A 72 -1.73 -8.16 6.95
C MET A 72 -1.64 -9.54 7.59
N SER A 73 -1.37 -9.58 8.89
CA SER A 73 -1.42 -10.82 9.67
C SER A 73 -2.77 -10.99 10.35
N PHE A 74 -3.19 -12.25 10.53
CA PHE A 74 -4.36 -12.55 11.33
C PHE A 74 -4.02 -12.41 12.83
N PRO A 75 -4.87 -11.74 13.61
CA PRO A 75 -4.75 -11.82 15.06
C PRO A 75 -5.09 -13.24 15.54
N LEU A 76 -4.56 -13.63 16.70
CA LEU A 76 -4.66 -15.00 17.21
C LEU A 76 -6.11 -15.50 17.32
N ASP A 77 -7.05 -14.63 17.66
CA ASP A 77 -8.48 -14.93 17.77
C ASP A 77 -9.14 -15.19 16.40
N ALA A 78 -8.66 -14.55 15.33
CA ALA A 78 -9.13 -14.81 13.98
C ALA A 78 -8.76 -16.20 13.46
N GLU A 79 -7.69 -16.80 14.01
CA GLU A 79 -7.20 -18.14 13.65
C GLU A 79 -7.82 -19.27 14.47
N LEU A 80 -8.56 -18.93 15.54
CA LEU A 80 -9.26 -19.93 16.34
C LEU A 80 -10.42 -20.57 15.54
N PRO A 81 -10.82 -21.80 15.86
CA PRO A 81 -12.01 -22.41 15.26
C PRO A 81 -13.24 -21.51 15.40
N GLY A 82 -13.89 -21.21 14.28
CA GLY A 82 -15.01 -20.26 14.16
C GLY A 82 -14.59 -18.82 13.84
N GLY A 83 -13.29 -18.53 13.77
CA GLY A 83 -12.75 -17.23 13.40
C GLY A 83 -12.88 -16.91 11.91
N PRO A 84 -12.83 -15.63 11.52
CA PRO A 84 -12.97 -15.19 10.12
C PRO A 84 -11.94 -15.81 9.16
N GLN A 85 -10.72 -16.15 9.61
CA GLN A 85 -9.72 -16.84 8.77
C GLN A 85 -10.25 -18.20 8.29
N GLN A 86 -11.00 -18.93 9.14
CA GLN A 86 -11.55 -20.23 8.79
C GLN A 86 -12.47 -20.14 7.56
N PHE A 87 -13.22 -19.05 7.42
CA PHE A 87 -14.10 -18.85 6.27
C PHE A 87 -13.29 -18.68 4.96
N LEU A 88 -12.19 -17.94 5.00
CA LEU A 88 -11.29 -17.79 3.84
C LEU A 88 -10.61 -19.11 3.47
N LEU A 89 -10.21 -19.91 4.47
CA LEU A 89 -9.69 -21.27 4.27
C LEU A 89 -10.74 -22.17 3.60
N GLN A 90 -11.98 -22.17 4.10
CA GLN A 90 -13.07 -22.93 3.49
C GLN A 90 -13.32 -22.49 2.04
N LEU A 91 -13.34 -21.18 1.76
CA LEU A 91 -13.52 -20.66 0.40
C LEU A 91 -12.44 -21.19 -0.54
N ARG A 92 -11.18 -21.08 -0.15
CA ARG A 92 -10.05 -21.60 -0.92
C ARG A 92 -10.13 -23.12 -1.08
N ASP A 93 -10.33 -23.86 0.00
CA ASP A 93 -10.30 -25.33 0.00
C ASP A 93 -11.46 -25.94 -0.79
N SER A 94 -12.60 -25.23 -0.86
CA SER A 94 -13.71 -25.58 -1.76
C SER A 94 -13.38 -25.37 -3.25
N LYS A 95 -12.25 -24.71 -3.55
CA LYS A 95 -11.85 -24.25 -4.90
C LYS A 95 -12.85 -23.30 -5.55
N LEU A 96 -13.80 -22.77 -4.76
CA LEU A 96 -15.02 -22.06 -5.20
C LEU A 96 -16.06 -22.98 -5.88
N ASP A 97 -16.14 -24.26 -5.51
CA ASP A 97 -17.18 -25.19 -6.03
C ASP A 97 -18.49 -25.06 -5.26
N ASP A 98 -18.42 -24.66 -3.99
CA ASP A 98 -19.57 -24.53 -3.10
C ASP A 98 -20.28 -23.18 -3.33
N ASP A 99 -21.41 -23.22 -4.04
CA ASP A 99 -22.20 -22.03 -4.37
C ASP A 99 -22.77 -21.32 -3.14
N MET A 100 -23.08 -22.07 -2.07
CA MET A 100 -23.58 -21.45 -0.83
C MET A 100 -22.48 -20.65 -0.16
N LEU A 101 -21.27 -21.21 -0.11
CA LEU A 101 -20.11 -20.55 0.48
C LEU A 101 -19.70 -19.29 -0.30
N VAL A 102 -19.73 -19.36 -1.64
CA VAL A 102 -19.46 -18.22 -2.52
C VAL A 102 -20.54 -17.14 -2.38
N SER A 103 -21.82 -17.52 -2.31
CA SER A 103 -22.91 -16.56 -2.07
C SER A 103 -22.77 -15.87 -0.71
N GLU A 104 -22.46 -16.64 0.35
CA GLU A 104 -22.24 -16.09 1.69
C GLU A 104 -21.07 -15.10 1.70
N PHE A 105 -20.00 -15.38 0.95
CA PHE A 105 -18.91 -14.43 0.78
C PHE A 105 -19.41 -13.12 0.16
N TYR A 106 -20.20 -13.17 -0.91
CA TYR A 106 -20.78 -11.97 -1.52
C TYR A 106 -21.64 -11.19 -0.53
N ASP A 107 -22.48 -11.86 0.26
CA ASP A 107 -23.32 -11.20 1.27
C ASP A 107 -22.46 -10.47 2.32
N ARG A 108 -21.41 -11.10 2.83
CA ARG A 108 -20.46 -10.47 3.77
C ARG A 108 -19.76 -9.26 3.15
N VAL A 109 -19.34 -9.35 1.89
CA VAL A 109 -18.75 -8.20 1.18
C VAL A 109 -19.77 -7.08 1.05
N ILE A 110 -21.00 -7.36 0.63
CA ILE A 110 -22.05 -6.34 0.42
C ILE A 110 -22.44 -5.64 1.73
N GLU A 111 -22.48 -6.39 2.83
CA GLU A 111 -22.78 -5.86 4.16
C GLU A 111 -21.69 -4.90 4.64
N HIS A 112 -20.42 -5.26 4.49
CA HIS A 112 -19.29 -4.57 5.13
C HIS A 112 -18.42 -3.71 4.20
N TYR A 113 -18.65 -3.74 2.89
CA TYR A 113 -18.02 -2.84 1.92
C TYR A 113 -18.93 -1.64 1.64
N ASP A 114 -18.64 -0.51 2.31
CA ASP A 114 -19.41 0.72 2.11
C ASP A 114 -18.99 1.43 0.81
N PHE A 115 -19.83 1.29 -0.21
CA PHE A 115 -19.66 1.87 -1.53
C PHE A 115 -21.02 2.16 -2.17
N GLY A 116 -21.36 3.44 -2.29
CA GLY A 116 -22.67 3.91 -2.78
C GLY A 116 -22.82 3.96 -4.31
N GLU A 117 -22.00 3.22 -5.04
CA GLU A 117 -22.08 3.10 -6.51
C GLU A 117 -22.13 1.62 -6.89
N HIS A 118 -22.32 1.31 -8.17
CA HIS A 118 -22.34 -0.08 -8.64
C HIS A 118 -20.93 -0.66 -8.61
N TYR A 119 -20.79 -1.95 -8.34
CA TYR A 119 -19.50 -2.63 -8.33
C TYR A 119 -19.64 -4.11 -8.68
N LEU A 120 -18.54 -4.70 -9.14
CA LEU A 120 -18.40 -6.11 -9.44
C LEU A 120 -17.40 -6.72 -8.46
N ILE A 121 -17.84 -7.73 -7.71
CA ILE A 121 -16.96 -8.56 -6.88
C ILE A 121 -16.48 -9.71 -7.74
N LEU A 122 -15.19 -9.75 -8.09
CA LEU A 122 -14.57 -10.88 -8.79
C LEU A 122 -13.77 -11.71 -7.80
N LEU A 123 -13.98 -13.02 -7.81
CA LEU A 123 -13.26 -13.97 -6.97
C LEU A 123 -12.73 -15.10 -7.84
N ILE A 124 -11.42 -15.37 -7.75
CA ILE A 124 -10.80 -16.49 -8.45
C ILE A 124 -10.16 -17.47 -7.48
N HIS A 125 -10.05 -18.72 -7.92
CA HIS A 125 -9.18 -19.73 -7.32
C HIS A 125 -8.10 -20.12 -8.34
N ALA A 126 -6.87 -20.26 -7.85
CA ALA A 126 -5.74 -20.69 -8.64
C ALA A 126 -4.88 -21.70 -7.86
N ALA A 127 -4.33 -22.67 -8.59
CA ALA A 127 -3.41 -23.67 -8.07
C ALA A 127 -2.09 -23.55 -8.85
N TYR A 128 -1.15 -22.79 -8.30
CA TYR A 128 0.13 -22.49 -8.95
C TYR A 128 1.19 -23.52 -8.59
N ASP A 129 1.74 -24.19 -9.60
CA ASP A 129 2.85 -25.12 -9.43
C ASP A 129 4.17 -24.35 -9.32
N VAL A 130 4.76 -24.30 -8.12
CA VAL A 130 5.89 -23.41 -7.81
C VAL A 130 7.20 -24.05 -8.27
N PRO A 131 7.87 -23.55 -9.33
CA PRO A 131 9.05 -24.21 -9.87
C PRO A 131 10.18 -24.29 -8.84
N GLY A 132 11.04 -25.31 -8.92
CA GLY A 132 12.27 -25.34 -8.11
C GLY A 132 13.19 -24.16 -8.48
N LYS A 133 14.06 -23.73 -7.57
CA LYS A 133 15.14 -22.77 -7.90
C LYS A 133 16.50 -23.36 -7.58
N ALA A 134 17.41 -23.31 -8.55
CA ALA A 134 18.81 -23.66 -8.34
C ALA A 134 19.52 -22.60 -7.48
N SER A 135 20.71 -22.92 -6.98
CA SER A 135 21.51 -22.00 -6.14
C SER A 135 21.93 -20.71 -6.83
N ASP A 136 21.88 -20.67 -8.16
CA ASP A 136 22.13 -19.48 -8.98
C ASP A 136 20.86 -18.69 -9.35
N GLY A 137 19.69 -19.11 -8.84
CA GLY A 137 18.40 -18.48 -9.10
C GLY A 137 17.69 -18.95 -10.38
N THR A 138 18.26 -19.91 -11.12
CA THR A 138 17.61 -20.48 -12.31
C THR A 138 16.37 -21.30 -11.93
N GLU A 139 15.25 -21.05 -12.63
CA GLU A 139 14.00 -21.79 -12.43
C GLU A 139 14.12 -23.21 -13.03
N LEU A 140 13.88 -24.21 -12.19
CA LEU A 140 13.86 -25.63 -12.50
C LEU A 140 12.40 -26.09 -12.54
N TYR A 141 11.73 -25.88 -13.68
CA TYR A 141 10.32 -26.22 -13.85
C TYR A 141 10.01 -27.71 -13.61
N ASP A 142 10.97 -28.59 -13.86
CA ASP A 142 10.83 -30.05 -13.64
C ASP A 142 11.02 -30.47 -12.17
N ALA A 143 11.34 -29.52 -11.27
CA ALA A 143 11.64 -29.76 -9.86
C ALA A 143 10.70 -28.98 -8.93
N SER A 144 9.40 -28.96 -9.25
CA SER A 144 8.40 -28.43 -8.32
C SER A 144 8.07 -29.45 -7.24
N ASP A 145 8.14 -28.99 -5.98
CA ASP A 145 7.74 -29.76 -4.79
C ASP A 145 6.55 -29.11 -4.07
N THR A 146 6.02 -27.99 -4.56
CA THR A 146 5.00 -27.20 -3.83
C THR A 146 3.95 -26.64 -4.79
N VAL A 147 2.68 -26.94 -4.49
CA VAL A 147 1.53 -26.29 -5.12
C VAL A 147 1.04 -25.20 -4.18
N TYR A 148 0.95 -23.99 -4.70
CA TYR A 148 0.42 -22.83 -3.99
C TYR A 148 -1.04 -22.61 -4.43
N ASP A 149 -1.97 -23.09 -3.59
CA ASP A 149 -3.40 -22.84 -3.74
C ASP A 149 -3.77 -21.49 -3.10
N TYR A 150 -4.44 -20.63 -3.87
CA TYR A 150 -4.85 -19.31 -3.40
C TYR A 150 -6.15 -18.83 -4.02
N ILE A 151 -6.78 -17.88 -3.31
CA ILE A 151 -7.88 -17.07 -3.81
C ILE A 151 -7.42 -15.62 -3.98
N LEU A 152 -7.93 -14.97 -5.02
CA LEU A 152 -7.77 -13.54 -5.24
C LEU A 152 -9.15 -12.92 -5.45
N CYS A 153 -9.46 -11.91 -4.64
CA CYS A 153 -10.67 -11.10 -4.78
C CYS A 153 -10.31 -9.72 -5.33
N SER A 154 -11.09 -9.23 -6.31
CA SER A 154 -10.96 -7.90 -6.90
C SER A 154 -12.32 -7.21 -6.90
N ILE A 155 -12.46 -6.10 -6.17
CA ILE A 155 -13.69 -5.29 -6.13
C ILE A 155 -13.53 -4.15 -7.13
N CYS A 156 -14.30 -4.21 -8.21
CA CYS A 156 -14.19 -3.32 -9.36
C CYS A 156 -15.40 -2.38 -9.43
N PRO A 157 -15.24 -1.05 -9.30
CA PRO A 157 -16.31 -0.10 -9.53
C PRO A 157 -16.89 -0.26 -10.94
N VAL A 158 -18.20 -0.11 -11.08
CA VAL A 158 -18.92 -0.20 -12.35
C VAL A 158 -19.62 1.14 -12.58
N ALA A 159 -19.27 1.81 -13.67
CA ALA A 159 -19.79 3.14 -13.97
C ALA A 159 -20.35 3.21 -15.40
N LEU A 160 -21.38 4.03 -15.59
CA LEU A 160 -21.91 4.30 -16.92
C LEU A 160 -20.84 4.95 -17.81
N SER A 161 -20.70 4.45 -19.03
CA SER A 161 -19.89 5.06 -20.08
C SER A 161 -20.19 6.55 -20.27
N LYS A 162 -19.21 7.31 -20.80
CA LYS A 162 -19.34 8.76 -20.95
C LYS A 162 -20.57 9.12 -21.80
N PRO A 163 -21.40 10.07 -21.34
CA PRO A 163 -22.54 10.55 -22.13
C PRO A 163 -22.04 11.24 -23.40
N GLY A 164 -22.88 11.27 -24.42
CA GLY A 164 -22.58 11.95 -25.68
C GLY A 164 -23.56 11.56 -26.79
N LEU A 165 -23.30 12.10 -27.98
CA LEU A 165 -24.01 11.70 -29.19
C LEU A 165 -23.19 10.65 -29.96
N CYS A 166 -23.86 9.67 -30.56
CA CYS A 166 -23.22 8.69 -31.45
C CYS A 166 -23.97 8.57 -32.78
N TYR A 167 -23.26 8.10 -33.80
CA TYR A 167 -23.88 7.79 -35.08
C TYR A 167 -24.60 6.44 -35.01
N ASN A 168 -25.92 6.45 -35.20
CA ASN A 168 -26.73 5.24 -35.28
C ASN A 168 -26.82 4.78 -36.74
N ALA A 169 -26.11 3.71 -37.09
CA ALA A 169 -26.06 3.21 -38.47
C ALA A 169 -27.42 2.70 -39.00
N GLN A 170 -28.35 2.30 -38.11
CA GLN A 170 -29.68 1.84 -38.52
C GLN A 170 -30.60 3.01 -38.88
N HIS A 171 -30.50 4.12 -38.15
CA HIS A 171 -31.35 5.30 -38.32
C HIS A 171 -30.68 6.36 -39.20
N ASN A 172 -29.39 6.18 -39.53
CA ASN A 172 -28.56 7.13 -40.27
C ASN A 172 -28.64 8.54 -39.67
N SER A 173 -28.57 8.62 -38.35
CA SER A 173 -28.79 9.82 -37.54
C SER A 173 -27.73 9.94 -36.44
N ILE A 174 -27.60 11.13 -35.90
CA ILE A 174 -26.83 11.38 -34.67
C ILE A 174 -27.82 11.41 -33.52
N GLU A 175 -27.65 10.49 -32.56
CA GLU A 175 -28.59 10.25 -31.46
C GLU A 175 -27.85 10.21 -30.12
N ASP A 176 -28.61 10.35 -29.03
CA ASP A 176 -28.10 10.15 -27.68
C ASP A 176 -27.54 8.74 -27.54
N ARG A 177 -26.30 8.67 -27.03
CA ARG A 177 -25.60 7.41 -26.81
C ARG A 177 -26.28 6.62 -25.70
N ILE A 178 -26.67 5.38 -26.00
CA ILE A 178 -27.01 4.39 -24.99
C ILE A 178 -25.75 4.12 -24.16
N ARG A 179 -25.85 4.31 -22.85
CA ARG A 179 -24.72 4.21 -21.93
C ARG A 179 -24.65 2.81 -21.35
N ASP A 180 -23.56 2.11 -21.61
CA ASP A 180 -23.29 0.81 -20.98
C ASP A 180 -22.64 0.97 -19.60
N TRP A 181 -22.90 -0.01 -18.72
CA TRP A 181 -22.18 -0.17 -17.46
C TRP A 181 -20.82 -0.79 -17.72
N ILE A 182 -19.75 -0.06 -17.40
CA ILE A 182 -18.38 -0.47 -17.68
C ILE A 182 -17.69 -0.81 -16.36
N VAL A 183 -17.13 -2.02 -16.30
CA VAL A 183 -16.27 -2.45 -15.21
C VAL A 183 -14.96 -1.67 -15.27
N GLY A 184 -14.66 -0.95 -14.20
CA GLY A 184 -13.42 -0.20 -14.03
C GLY A 184 -12.30 -1.05 -13.41
N ASP A 185 -11.13 -0.43 -13.26
CA ASP A 185 -10.02 -1.05 -12.54
C ASP A 185 -10.40 -1.34 -11.07
N PRO A 186 -9.84 -2.38 -10.44
CA PRO A 186 -10.08 -2.69 -9.04
C PRO A 186 -9.81 -1.47 -8.13
N ALA A 187 -10.74 -1.21 -7.20
CA ALA A 187 -10.57 -0.21 -6.16
C ALA A 187 -9.90 -0.82 -4.92
N ASN A 188 -10.34 -2.02 -4.56
CA ASN A 188 -9.84 -2.80 -3.44
C ASN A 188 -9.76 -4.28 -3.84
N GLY A 189 -8.98 -5.07 -3.12
CA GLY A 189 -8.92 -6.51 -3.32
C GLY A 189 -8.00 -7.18 -2.32
N PHE A 190 -7.94 -8.50 -2.33
CA PHE A 190 -7.02 -9.24 -1.48
C PHE A 190 -6.60 -10.55 -2.12
N LEU A 191 -5.46 -11.06 -1.69
CA LEU A 191 -4.94 -12.38 -2.03
C LEU A 191 -4.70 -13.15 -0.72
N PHE A 192 -5.21 -14.37 -0.66
CA PHE A 192 -5.10 -15.24 0.51
C PHE A 192 -4.94 -16.72 0.10
N PRO A 193 -4.09 -17.51 0.80
CA PRO A 193 -3.06 -17.08 1.77
C PRO A 193 -1.99 -16.22 1.10
N ALA A 194 -1.23 -15.42 1.84
CA ALA A 194 -0.10 -14.68 1.26
C ALA A 194 0.95 -15.65 0.67
N PHE A 195 1.66 -15.22 -0.38
CA PHE A 195 2.77 -16.00 -0.94
C PHE A 195 4.09 -15.55 -0.29
N HIS A 196 4.68 -16.42 0.52
CA HIS A 196 5.92 -16.14 1.24
C HIS A 196 6.86 -17.34 1.18
N ASP A 197 8.15 -17.09 0.95
CA ASP A 197 9.19 -18.15 0.92
C ASP A 197 8.83 -19.35 0.02
N ARG A 198 8.28 -19.03 -1.16
CA ARG A 198 7.84 -20.00 -2.18
C ARG A 198 6.66 -20.89 -1.76
N GLY A 199 5.94 -20.53 -0.69
CA GLY A 199 4.76 -21.25 -0.21
C GLY A 199 3.61 -20.32 0.17
N GLY A 200 2.51 -20.93 0.63
CA GLY A 200 1.38 -20.18 1.19
C GLY A 200 1.54 -19.97 2.68
N ASP A 201 1.54 -18.71 3.11
CA ASP A 201 1.47 -18.32 4.51
C ASP A 201 0.01 -18.13 4.93
N LEU A 202 -0.52 -19.10 5.68
CA LEU A 202 -1.91 -19.08 6.16
C LEU A 202 -2.16 -17.97 7.19
N HIS A 203 -1.11 -17.48 7.85
CA HIS A 203 -1.18 -16.48 8.91
C HIS A 203 -1.21 -15.05 8.38
N SER A 204 -1.11 -14.87 7.06
CA SER A 204 -1.19 -13.55 6.45
C SER A 204 -1.92 -13.53 5.11
N LEU A 205 -2.31 -12.33 4.71
CA LEU A 205 -2.89 -12.01 3.42
C LEU A 205 -2.25 -10.75 2.84
N LEU A 206 -2.39 -10.58 1.54
CA LEU A 206 -2.01 -9.34 0.87
C LEU A 206 -3.26 -8.56 0.51
N TYR A 207 -3.42 -7.38 1.09
CA TYR A 207 -4.53 -6.46 0.78
C TYR A 207 -4.10 -5.40 -0.22
N TYR A 208 -4.99 -5.09 -1.16
CA TYR A 208 -4.81 -4.03 -2.15
C TYR A 208 -5.81 -2.90 -1.93
N SER A 209 -5.31 -1.67 -1.95
CA SER A 209 -6.12 -0.47 -2.14
C SER A 209 -5.51 0.47 -3.17
N LYS A 210 -6.33 0.86 -4.14
CA LYS A 210 -6.00 1.88 -5.14
C LYS A 210 -5.79 3.25 -4.48
N LYS A 211 -6.53 3.54 -3.41
CA LYS A 211 -6.42 4.76 -2.60
C LYS A 211 -5.88 4.37 -1.21
N PRO A 212 -4.57 4.53 -0.94
CA PRO A 212 -3.95 4.06 0.30
C PRO A 212 -4.60 4.53 1.61
N GLU A 213 -5.32 5.65 1.58
CA GLU A 213 -6.02 6.21 2.75
C GLU A 213 -7.47 5.70 2.91
N ASP A 214 -7.99 4.95 1.93
CA ASP A 214 -9.34 4.36 1.94
C ASP A 214 -9.21 2.83 2.04
N LEU A 215 -8.93 2.36 3.25
CA LEU A 215 -8.65 0.95 3.53
C LEU A 215 -9.89 0.09 3.74
N LYS A 216 -11.06 0.69 3.94
CA LYS A 216 -12.33 -0.02 4.21
C LYS A 216 -12.24 -0.89 5.47
N ASP A 217 -12.05 -0.26 6.62
CA ASP A 217 -11.81 -0.95 7.91
C ASP A 217 -12.90 -1.97 8.29
N ALA A 218 -14.17 -1.69 7.97
CA ALA A 218 -15.27 -2.63 8.17
C ALA A 218 -15.10 -3.90 7.32
N PHE A 219 -14.68 -3.76 6.06
CA PHE A 219 -14.37 -4.89 5.19
C PHE A 219 -13.16 -5.69 5.71
N LEU A 220 -12.08 -5.01 6.09
CA LEU A 220 -10.88 -5.66 6.63
C LEU A 220 -11.18 -6.47 7.89
N SER A 221 -11.91 -5.88 8.84
CA SER A 221 -12.20 -6.52 10.13
C SER A 221 -13.28 -7.59 10.03
N GLN A 222 -14.40 -7.32 9.35
CA GLN A 222 -15.58 -8.21 9.37
C GLN A 222 -15.53 -9.29 8.29
N VAL A 223 -14.94 -9.00 7.11
CA VAL A 223 -14.87 -9.98 6.01
C VAL A 223 -13.56 -10.74 6.05
N LEU A 224 -12.44 -10.02 6.19
CA LEU A 224 -11.13 -10.67 6.18
C LEU A 224 -10.72 -11.13 7.56
N GLY A 225 -11.21 -10.53 8.65
CA GLY A 225 -10.72 -10.84 9.99
C GLY A 225 -9.28 -10.41 10.24
N ALA A 226 -8.77 -9.50 9.40
CA ALA A 226 -7.42 -9.01 9.51
C ALA A 226 -7.36 -7.85 10.51
N GLY A 227 -6.24 -7.74 11.22
CA GLY A 227 -6.03 -6.68 12.21
C GLY A 227 -6.07 -5.29 11.58
N CYS A 228 -6.33 -4.27 12.41
CA CYS A 228 -6.22 -2.87 11.98
C CYS A 228 -4.78 -2.58 11.54
N VAL A 229 -4.62 -2.03 10.34
CA VAL A 229 -3.32 -1.57 9.81
C VAL A 229 -3.39 -0.08 9.55
N LEU A 230 -2.33 0.62 9.91
CA LEU A 230 -2.22 2.05 9.62
C LEU A 230 -1.90 2.24 8.14
N SER A 231 -2.63 3.14 7.48
CA SER A 231 -2.28 3.59 6.12
C SER A 231 -0.91 4.28 6.11
N ALA A 232 -0.30 4.41 4.93
CA ALA A 232 0.96 5.13 4.80
C ALA A 232 0.86 6.60 5.29
N GLY A 233 -0.28 7.27 5.04
CA GLY A 233 -0.57 8.60 5.56
C GLY A 233 -0.64 8.63 7.08
N THR A 234 -1.44 7.74 7.68
CA THR A 234 -1.58 7.65 9.14
C THR A 234 -0.26 7.29 9.82
N GLN A 235 0.54 6.37 9.26
CA GLN A 235 1.88 6.07 9.79
C GLN A 235 2.77 7.31 9.84
N LYS A 236 2.74 8.13 8.79
CA LYS A 236 3.50 9.38 8.73
C LYS A 236 3.00 10.40 9.75
N GLU A 237 1.69 10.57 9.88
CA GLU A 237 1.08 11.47 10.86
C GLU A 237 1.39 11.01 12.29
N SER A 238 1.21 9.73 12.61
CA SER A 238 1.58 9.14 13.89
C SER A 238 3.05 9.37 14.23
N PHE A 239 3.97 9.18 13.27
CA PHE A 239 5.39 9.45 13.50
C PHE A 239 5.68 10.94 13.76
N GLN A 240 5.00 11.84 13.04
CA GLN A 240 5.12 13.29 13.27
C GLN A 240 4.58 13.70 14.64
N THR A 241 3.45 13.13 15.06
CA THR A 241 2.89 13.30 16.41
C THR A 241 3.87 12.80 17.47
N MET A 242 4.46 11.61 17.28
CA MET A 242 5.48 11.08 18.20
C MET A 242 6.68 12.01 18.36
N ILE A 243 7.17 12.59 17.25
CA ILE A 243 8.24 13.59 17.30
C ILE A 243 7.79 14.82 18.10
N ALA A 244 6.60 15.35 17.84
CA ALA A 244 6.07 16.55 18.48
C ALA A 244 5.86 16.33 19.99
N ASP A 245 5.25 15.22 20.39
CA ASP A 245 4.94 14.90 21.78
C ASP A 245 6.21 14.59 22.60
N THR A 246 7.18 13.91 21.98
CA THR A 246 8.46 13.60 22.66
C THR A 246 9.32 14.86 22.82
N LEU A 247 9.37 15.75 21.82
CA LEU A 247 10.28 16.91 21.83
C LEU A 247 9.66 18.17 22.43
N GLY A 248 8.33 18.30 22.41
CA GLY A 248 7.61 19.47 22.88
C GLY A 248 8.01 20.77 22.16
N GLU A 249 7.81 21.91 22.84
CA GLU A 249 8.10 23.24 22.31
C GLU A 249 9.61 23.53 22.15
N ASP A 250 10.48 22.79 22.83
CA ASP A 250 11.94 22.97 22.83
C ASP A 250 12.66 22.15 21.75
N CYS A 251 11.93 21.72 20.72
CA CYS A 251 12.44 20.94 19.61
C CYS A 251 13.54 21.68 18.83
N ALA A 252 14.81 21.32 19.06
CA ALA A 252 15.95 21.87 18.33
C ALA A 252 15.96 21.38 16.87
N TYR A 253 16.24 22.28 15.93
CA TYR A 253 16.38 21.96 14.50
C TYR A 253 17.37 20.81 14.25
N SER A 254 18.50 20.81 14.98
CA SER A 254 19.52 19.78 14.87
C SER A 254 18.99 18.37 15.18
N VAL A 255 18.05 18.23 16.11
CA VAL A 255 17.45 16.92 16.46
C VAL A 255 16.58 16.42 15.32
N ILE A 256 15.72 17.27 14.74
CA ILE A 256 14.90 16.89 13.57
C ILE A 256 15.77 16.51 12.38
N ARG A 257 16.84 17.27 12.14
CA ARG A 257 17.83 16.96 11.10
C ARG A 257 18.46 15.59 11.34
N ASN A 258 18.91 15.31 12.57
CA ASN A 258 19.52 14.03 12.92
C ASN A 258 18.52 12.86 12.80
N ILE A 259 17.25 13.04 13.18
CA ILE A 259 16.20 12.02 12.99
C ILE A 259 16.06 11.69 11.51
N HIS A 260 16.01 12.72 10.67
CA HIS A 260 15.93 12.56 9.22
C HIS A 260 17.15 11.79 8.65
N GLU A 261 18.36 12.21 9.02
CA GLU A 261 19.61 11.60 8.56
C GLU A 261 19.73 10.13 9.02
N ASN A 262 19.51 9.86 10.31
CA ASN A 262 19.58 8.50 10.85
C ASN A 262 18.53 7.58 10.22
N LEU A 263 17.32 8.08 9.95
CA LEU A 263 16.27 7.31 9.30
C LEU A 263 16.62 6.99 7.83
N ASN A 264 17.20 7.95 7.09
CA ASN A 264 17.66 7.70 5.72
C ASN A 264 18.80 6.68 5.70
N THR A 265 19.76 6.78 6.62
CA THR A 265 20.84 5.79 6.76
C THR A 265 20.29 4.38 6.97
N LEU A 266 19.32 4.20 7.87
CA LEU A 266 18.69 2.89 8.10
C LEU A 266 18.02 2.34 6.82
N ILE A 267 17.38 3.21 6.02
CA ILE A 267 16.76 2.81 4.75
C ILE A 267 17.83 2.39 3.73
N GLU A 268 18.93 3.13 3.63
CA GLU A 268 20.04 2.82 2.74
C GLU A 268 20.73 1.50 3.11
N GLU A 269 20.95 1.26 4.42
CA GLU A 269 21.51 0.02 4.93
C GLU A 269 20.60 -1.19 4.64
N ASN A 270 19.28 -0.99 4.55
CA ASN A 270 18.30 -2.03 4.27
C ASN A 270 17.87 -2.10 2.79
N GLN A 271 18.53 -1.38 1.87
CA GLN A 271 18.09 -1.32 0.47
C GLN A 271 18.24 -2.65 -0.30
N GLU A 272 19.18 -3.50 0.12
CA GLU A 272 19.45 -4.81 -0.49
C GLU A 272 18.60 -5.93 0.12
N ALA A 273 17.93 -5.66 1.25
CA ALA A 273 17.06 -6.63 1.89
C ALA A 273 15.78 -6.84 1.06
N ASP A 274 15.32 -8.09 0.99
CA ASP A 274 14.06 -8.42 0.33
C ASP A 274 12.84 -7.97 1.13
N GLU A 275 13.00 -7.80 2.44
CA GLU A 275 11.93 -7.36 3.35
C GLU A 275 11.93 -5.82 3.54
N PRO A 276 10.75 -5.19 3.53
CA PRO A 276 10.63 -3.78 3.88
C PRO A 276 11.13 -3.50 5.30
N LEU A 277 11.86 -2.39 5.48
CA LEU A 277 12.30 -1.95 6.80
C LEU A 277 11.11 -1.47 7.64
N GLU A 278 10.78 -2.25 8.67
CA GLU A 278 9.78 -1.93 9.68
C GLU A 278 10.45 -1.51 10.99
N LEU A 279 9.93 -0.45 11.61
CA LEU A 279 10.43 0.11 12.86
C LEU A 279 9.36 -0.05 13.93
N GLY A 280 9.61 -0.93 14.89
CA GLY A 280 8.79 -1.08 16.08
C GLY A 280 9.18 -0.09 17.17
N LYS A 281 8.53 -0.23 18.34
CA LYS A 281 8.73 0.65 19.50
C LYS A 281 10.21 0.81 19.88
N LEU A 282 10.96 -0.29 19.92
CA LEU A 282 12.38 -0.27 20.32
C LEU A 282 13.25 0.41 19.27
N GLU A 283 13.00 0.15 18.00
CA GLU A 283 13.74 0.75 16.88
C GLU A 283 13.50 2.26 16.81
N VAL A 284 12.26 2.72 16.97
CA VAL A 284 11.93 4.16 16.97
C VAL A 284 12.51 4.85 18.21
N LYS A 285 12.45 4.23 19.40
CA LYS A 285 13.09 4.78 20.60
C LYS A 285 14.61 4.93 20.43
N ARG A 286 15.24 3.94 19.81
CA ARG A 286 16.67 3.96 19.50
C ARG A 286 16.99 5.04 18.47
N LEU A 287 16.18 5.20 17.42
CA LEU A 287 16.31 6.27 16.43
C LEU A 287 16.30 7.65 17.11
N PHE A 288 15.37 7.88 18.04
CA PHE A 288 15.29 9.16 18.75
C PHE A 288 16.51 9.38 19.64
N SER A 289 16.91 8.37 20.41
CA SER A 289 18.12 8.46 21.25
C SER A 289 19.39 8.76 20.45
N LEU A 290 19.61 8.07 19.32
CA LEU A 290 20.75 8.31 18.41
C LEU A 290 20.70 9.69 17.75
N SER A 291 19.51 10.29 17.65
CA SER A 291 19.31 11.61 17.06
C SER A 291 19.53 12.77 18.03
N GLY A 292 19.85 12.47 19.29
CA GLY A 292 20.14 13.46 20.32
C GLY A 292 18.94 13.87 21.16
N VAL A 293 17.87 13.07 21.16
CA VAL A 293 16.74 13.28 22.07
C VAL A 293 17.17 12.99 23.51
N PRO A 294 17.01 13.93 24.45
CA PRO A 294 17.37 13.73 25.86
C PRO A 294 16.61 12.56 26.48
N GLN A 295 17.24 11.88 27.45
CA GLN A 295 16.63 10.72 28.09
C GLN A 295 15.36 11.08 28.90
N GLU A 296 15.30 12.28 29.47
CA GLU A 296 14.13 12.81 30.18
C GLU A 296 12.89 12.91 29.27
N ASN A 297 13.08 13.27 28.00
CA ASN A 297 12.01 13.31 27.00
C ASN A 297 11.51 11.90 26.62
N LEU A 298 12.34 10.86 26.77
CA LEU A 298 12.01 9.49 26.41
C LEU A 298 11.34 8.69 27.54
N GLU A 299 11.11 9.29 28.71
CA GLU A 299 10.50 8.63 29.87
C GLU A 299 9.08 8.12 29.57
N HIS A 300 8.31 8.86 28.77
CA HIS A 300 6.94 8.53 28.40
C HIS A 300 6.80 7.89 27.02
N PHE A 301 7.89 7.80 26.26
CA PHE A 301 7.89 7.34 24.86
C PHE A 301 7.17 6.01 24.65
N ASP A 302 7.36 5.03 25.55
CA ASP A 302 6.79 3.70 25.37
C ASP A 302 5.25 3.73 25.40
N ARG A 303 4.68 4.54 26.30
CA ARG A 303 3.24 4.75 26.39
C ARG A 303 2.73 5.53 25.18
N ASP A 304 3.43 6.60 24.81
CA ASP A 304 2.99 7.47 23.72
C ASP A 304 3.02 6.71 22.37
N PHE A 305 3.99 5.81 22.16
CA PHE A 305 4.02 4.90 21.01
C PHE A 305 2.85 3.91 21.03
N GLU A 306 2.55 3.32 22.18
CA GLU A 306 1.41 2.40 22.35
C GLU A 306 0.06 3.07 22.06
N GLU A 307 -0.11 4.33 22.47
CA GLU A 307 -1.33 5.11 22.24
C GLU A 307 -1.46 5.60 20.79
N THR A 308 -0.34 5.95 20.14
CA THR A 308 -0.35 6.60 18.82
C THR A 308 -0.21 5.62 17.65
N VAL A 309 0.55 4.55 17.84
CA VAL A 309 0.89 3.55 16.81
C VAL A 309 0.27 2.20 17.14
N GLY A 310 0.29 1.82 18.42
CA GLY A 310 -0.22 0.53 18.91
C GLY A 310 0.89 -0.37 19.47
N GLU A 311 0.57 -1.15 20.50
CA GLU A 311 1.55 -1.94 21.27
C GLU A 311 2.38 -2.92 20.43
N LYS A 312 1.76 -3.54 19.42
CA LYS A 312 2.39 -4.54 18.55
C LYS A 312 2.56 -4.05 17.11
N ALA A 313 2.32 -2.77 16.86
CA ALA A 313 2.40 -2.20 15.51
C ALA A 313 3.83 -1.73 15.20
N SER A 314 4.15 -1.70 13.91
CA SER A 314 5.39 -1.19 13.35
C SER A 314 5.09 -0.08 12.34
N LEU A 315 6.07 0.77 12.09
CA LEU A 315 6.03 1.81 11.07
C LEU A 315 6.98 1.44 9.94
N LEU A 316 6.50 1.49 8.69
CA LEU A 316 7.39 1.31 7.55
C LEU A 316 8.28 2.54 7.40
N ALA A 317 9.59 2.34 7.43
CA ALA A 317 10.57 3.42 7.33
C ALA A 317 10.34 4.29 6.08
N SER A 318 9.97 3.65 4.96
CA SER A 318 9.67 4.33 3.69
C SER A 318 8.39 5.18 3.70
N ASN A 319 7.45 4.93 4.61
CA ASN A 319 6.24 5.74 4.78
C ASN A 319 6.48 6.97 5.65
N ILE A 320 7.34 6.84 6.67
CA ILE A 320 7.63 7.92 7.62
C ILE A 320 8.81 8.81 7.18
N ALA A 321 9.73 8.27 6.38
CA ALA A 321 10.86 9.03 5.87
C ALA A 321 10.42 10.04 4.80
N SER A 322 10.89 11.27 4.93
CA SER A 322 10.68 12.32 3.93
C SER A 322 11.81 12.33 2.89
N THR A 323 12.06 11.19 2.25
CA THR A 323 13.21 10.96 1.34
C THR A 323 13.25 11.86 0.10
N LYS A 324 12.15 12.55 -0.22
CA LYS A 324 12.04 13.39 -1.43
C LYS A 324 12.08 14.88 -1.16
N LYS A 325 11.84 15.31 0.08
CA LYS A 325 11.73 16.74 0.43
C LYS A 325 12.10 16.97 1.89
N PHE A 326 13.03 17.89 2.12
CA PHE A 326 13.29 18.46 3.44
C PHE A 326 12.91 19.94 3.41
N ASN A 327 11.76 20.27 4.00
CA ASN A 327 11.18 21.61 3.89
C ASN A 327 11.22 22.32 5.24
N ILE A 328 11.76 23.53 5.26
CA ILE A 328 11.76 24.41 6.41
C ILE A 328 10.80 25.55 6.12
N ARG A 329 9.85 25.79 7.02
CA ARG A 329 8.80 26.80 6.84
C ARG A 329 8.79 27.77 8.01
N THR A 330 8.85 29.06 7.69
CA THR A 330 8.46 30.16 8.57
C THR A 330 7.11 30.73 8.08
N PRO A 331 6.47 31.70 8.77
CA PRO A 331 5.20 32.26 8.32
C PRO A 331 5.22 32.78 6.88
N ASP A 332 6.33 33.38 6.46
CA ASP A 332 6.44 34.07 5.16
C ASP A 332 7.45 33.42 4.20
N ILE A 333 8.24 32.44 4.65
CA ILE A 333 9.34 31.85 3.86
C ILE A 333 9.22 30.32 3.86
N VAL A 334 9.40 29.73 2.67
CA VAL A 334 9.56 28.27 2.49
C VAL A 334 10.93 28.03 1.88
N ILE A 335 11.73 27.20 2.55
CA ILE A 335 13.03 26.75 2.08
C ILE A 335 12.90 25.27 1.76
N ASN A 336 13.15 24.89 0.49
CA ASN A 336 13.22 23.50 0.07
C ASN A 336 14.69 23.10 -0.02
N VAL A 337 15.09 22.12 0.78
CA VAL A 337 16.46 21.60 0.83
C VAL A 337 16.45 20.22 0.18
N ASN A 338 17.50 19.89 -0.57
CA ASN A 338 17.74 18.52 -0.99
C ASN A 338 17.87 17.63 0.28
N PRO A 339 17.06 16.57 0.45
CA PRO A 339 17.14 15.67 1.61
C PRO A 339 18.55 15.13 1.90
N ASP A 340 19.38 14.95 0.87
CA ASP A 340 20.74 14.44 1.03
C ASP A 340 21.74 15.53 1.47
N ARG A 341 21.29 16.79 1.51
CA ARG A 341 22.10 17.97 1.81
C ARG A 341 21.56 18.80 2.97
N THR A 342 20.96 18.14 3.96
CA THR A 342 20.49 18.78 5.20
C THR A 342 21.62 19.41 6.01
N ASP A 343 22.88 19.02 5.76
CA ASP A 343 24.10 19.61 6.28
C ASP A 343 24.29 21.09 5.90
N LEU A 344 23.64 21.55 4.82
CA LEU A 344 23.77 22.92 4.32
C LEU A 344 23.02 23.96 5.15
N VAL A 345 22.19 23.56 6.12
CA VAL A 345 21.40 24.52 6.90
C VAL A 345 21.84 24.50 8.36
N ASP A 346 22.42 25.61 8.79
CA ASP A 346 22.79 25.87 10.18
C ASP A 346 21.77 26.81 10.85
N VAL A 347 21.66 26.71 12.18
CA VAL A 347 21.00 27.74 13.00
C VAL A 347 22.07 28.51 13.76
N ARG A 348 22.15 29.83 13.53
CA ARG A 348 23.10 30.71 14.23
C ARG A 348 22.39 31.93 14.81
N LEU A 349 22.97 32.47 15.88
CA LEU A 349 22.56 33.75 16.43
C LEU A 349 23.36 34.85 15.71
N ILE A 350 22.70 35.68 14.91
CA ILE A 350 23.29 36.83 14.21
C ILE A 350 22.57 38.08 14.73
N ASP A 351 23.33 39.01 15.30
CA ASP A 351 22.80 40.26 15.88
C ASP A 351 21.63 40.06 16.86
N GLY A 352 21.74 39.01 17.69
CA GLY A 352 20.70 38.67 18.68
C GLY A 352 19.46 37.97 18.11
N ARG A 353 19.43 37.67 16.80
CA ARG A 353 18.32 36.98 16.14
C ARG A 353 18.73 35.56 15.74
N LYS A 354 17.82 34.60 15.92
CA LYS A 354 18.00 33.24 15.40
C LYS A 354 17.80 33.26 13.90
N CYS A 355 18.84 32.92 13.16
CA CYS A 355 18.85 32.91 11.70
C CYS A 355 19.17 31.50 11.20
N LEU A 356 18.50 31.10 10.11
CA LEU A 356 18.95 29.98 9.29
C LEU A 356 20.08 30.48 8.39
N VAL A 357 21.23 29.81 8.43
CA VAL A 357 22.42 30.15 7.65
C VAL A 357 22.65 29.05 6.64
N ILE A 358 22.67 29.43 5.36
CA ILE A 358 22.91 28.53 4.23
C ILE A 358 24.16 29.05 3.53
N PRO A 359 25.23 28.25 3.42
CA PRO A 359 26.41 28.65 2.67
C PRO A 359 26.06 28.71 1.19
N VAL A 360 26.65 29.69 0.50
CA VAL A 360 26.30 30.03 -0.87
C VAL A 360 27.56 29.89 -1.72
N ASP A 361 27.93 28.63 -1.99
CA ASP A 361 29.17 28.28 -2.67
C ASP A 361 28.99 28.04 -4.18
N ASP A 362 27.74 27.80 -4.62
CA ASP A 362 27.35 27.47 -5.99
C ASP A 362 26.57 28.61 -6.69
N GLN A 363 26.14 28.39 -7.94
CA GLN A 363 25.29 29.32 -8.70
C GLN A 363 23.98 29.60 -7.96
N VAL A 364 23.70 30.87 -7.68
CA VAL A 364 22.44 31.29 -7.07
C VAL A 364 21.51 31.83 -8.13
N GLU A 365 20.25 31.40 -8.08
CA GLU A 365 19.20 31.96 -8.92
C GLU A 365 18.12 32.67 -8.10
N VAL A 366 17.68 33.83 -8.57
CA VAL A 366 16.50 34.54 -8.06
C VAL A 366 15.43 34.52 -9.15
N ASN A 367 14.33 33.81 -8.92
CA ASN A 367 13.26 33.62 -9.90
C ASN A 367 13.78 33.08 -11.26
N GLY A 368 14.76 32.17 -11.23
CA GLY A 368 15.36 31.57 -12.43
C GLY A 368 16.41 32.44 -13.14
N ILE A 369 16.87 33.52 -12.50
CA ILE A 369 17.93 34.39 -13.02
C ILE A 369 19.18 34.19 -12.18
N GLU A 370 20.29 33.81 -12.80
CA GLU A 370 21.59 33.66 -12.13
C GLU A 370 22.08 35.01 -11.58
N VAL A 371 22.44 35.04 -10.30
CA VAL A 371 22.91 36.23 -9.58
C VAL A 371 24.28 35.92 -8.98
N ARG A 372 25.21 36.87 -9.09
CA ARG A 372 26.46 36.82 -8.34
C ARG A 372 26.23 37.40 -6.96
N MET A 373 26.56 36.62 -5.93
CA MET A 373 26.65 37.13 -4.57
C MET A 373 27.97 37.91 -4.46
N ASP A 374 27.87 39.23 -4.57
CA ASP A 374 29.03 40.07 -4.25
C ASP A 374 29.29 39.97 -2.74
N PRO A 375 30.51 39.63 -2.30
CA PRO A 375 30.86 39.76 -0.89
C PRO A 375 30.81 41.25 -0.56
N ALA A 376 29.71 41.72 0.01
CA ALA A 376 29.57 43.10 0.39
C ALA A 376 30.60 43.42 1.49
N SER A 377 31.36 44.48 1.22
CA SER A 377 32.36 45.12 2.04
C SER A 377 31.86 45.46 3.45
N ASP A 378 32.39 44.79 4.47
CA ASP A 378 32.48 45.33 5.82
C ASP A 378 33.50 46.48 5.83
N GLN A 379 33.06 47.69 5.45
CA GLN A 379 33.70 48.96 5.81
C GLN A 379 32.61 50.03 5.96
N ASP A 380 32.03 50.14 7.16
CA ASP A 380 32.22 51.27 8.10
C ASP A 380 31.17 51.27 9.22
#